data_AF-A0A415KD10-F1
#
_entry.id   AF-A0A415KD10-F1
#
_cell.length_a   1.000
_cell.length_b   1.000
_cell.length_c   1.000
_cell.angle_alpha   90.00
_cell.angle_beta   90.00
_cell.angle_gamma   90.00
#
_symmetry.space_group_name_H-M   'P 1'
#
loop_
_entity.id
_entity.type
_entity.pdbx_description
1 polymer ?
#
loop_
_entity_poly.entity_id
_entity_poly.type
_entity_poly.pdbx_seq_one_letter_code
_entity_poly.pdbx_strand_id
1 'polypeptide(L)'
;MLSNDSKRDNLFDPRERLFCKRVAEFLENDDGLIYNNADDGSAFAYPLYDLNLLYRRSAAEMLGNETCDNQTLRLHLDKLATNRDVQRILKENGIKYILNLDYGGEINDERCYYGYYTWDKWQGINSIKDSTPGLKLLMSEDDMRLYEIDYSSFS
;
A
#
# COMPACT_ATOMS: atom_id res chain seq x y z
N MET A 1 23.81 -12.23 15.04
CA MET A 1 24.00 -11.90 13.61
C MET A 1 23.62 -13.12 12.79
N LEU A 2 22.37 -13.18 12.37
CA LEU A 2 21.90 -14.14 11.38
C LEU A 2 21.36 -13.28 10.24
N SER A 3 22.23 -12.94 9.31
CA SER A 3 21.92 -12.16 8.11
C SER A 3 22.23 -13.08 6.95
N ASN A 4 21.20 -13.51 6.21
CA ASN A 4 21.21 -14.48 5.09
C ASN A 4 20.95 -15.94 5.48
N ASP A 5 19.68 -16.29 5.67
CA ASP A 5 19.19 -17.65 5.42
C ASP A 5 18.34 -17.60 4.14
N SER A 6 18.61 -18.50 3.19
CA SER A 6 17.90 -18.60 1.90
C SER A 6 16.51 -19.23 2.00
N LYS A 7 16.05 -19.52 3.23
CA LYS A 7 14.66 -19.88 3.55
C LYS A 7 13.78 -18.68 3.95
N ARG A 8 14.32 -17.46 3.93
CA ARG A 8 13.53 -16.25 4.21
C ARG A 8 12.63 -15.97 3.00
N ASP A 9 11.34 -15.83 3.25
CA ASP A 9 10.40 -15.38 2.22
C ASP A 9 10.93 -14.06 1.65
N ASN A 10 11.22 -14.08 0.35
CA ASN A 10 11.71 -12.89 -0.34
C ASN A 10 10.64 -11.80 -0.21
N LEU A 11 11.04 -10.60 0.23
CA LEU A 11 10.30 -9.36 -0.05
C LEU A 11 9.86 -9.42 -1.52
N PHE A 12 8.57 -9.54 -1.78
CA PHE A 12 8.02 -9.85 -3.10
C PHE A 12 8.19 -11.32 -3.53
N ASP A 13 7.35 -12.20 -3.00
CA ASP A 13 7.34 -13.62 -3.27
C ASP A 13 6.69 -13.97 -4.65
N PRO A 14 6.67 -15.24 -5.09
CA PRO A 14 6.05 -15.62 -6.36
C PRO A 14 4.54 -15.33 -6.47
N ARG A 15 3.80 -15.40 -5.36
CA ARG A 15 2.36 -15.12 -5.29
C ARG A 15 2.11 -13.62 -5.40
N GLU A 16 2.86 -12.80 -4.65
CA GLU A 16 2.81 -11.33 -4.72
C GLU A 16 3.11 -10.84 -6.14
N ARG A 17 4.11 -11.43 -6.81
CA ARG A 17 4.39 -11.17 -8.22
C ARG A 17 3.20 -11.46 -9.13
N LEU A 18 2.56 -12.62 -8.96
CA LEU A 18 1.42 -13.01 -9.78
C LEU A 18 0.22 -12.11 -9.54
N PHE A 19 -0.04 -11.74 -8.28
CA PHE A 19 -1.08 -10.81 -7.91
C PHE A 19 -0.85 -9.44 -8.53
N CYS A 20 0.33 -8.84 -8.35
CA CYS A 20 0.67 -7.54 -8.96
C CYS A 20 0.60 -7.55 -10.48
N LYS A 21 0.99 -8.66 -11.13
CA LYS A 21 0.82 -8.82 -12.57
C LYS A 21 -0.66 -8.77 -12.97
N ARG A 22 -1.53 -9.48 -12.26
CA ARG A 22 -2.99 -9.45 -12.50
C ARG A 22 -3.59 -8.07 -12.23
N VAL A 23 -3.10 -7.35 -11.22
CA VAL A 23 -3.47 -5.95 -10.96
C VAL A 23 -3.08 -5.07 -12.14
N ALA A 24 -1.88 -5.22 -12.70
CA ALA A 24 -1.44 -4.45 -13.86
C ALA A 24 -2.28 -4.76 -15.11
N GLU A 25 -2.59 -6.04 -15.36
CA GLU A 25 -3.49 -6.45 -16.44
C GLU A 25 -4.91 -5.87 -16.24
N PHE A 26 -5.41 -5.84 -14.99
CA PHE A 26 -6.73 -5.27 -14.67
C PHE A 26 -6.76 -3.74 -14.87
N LEU A 27 -5.67 -3.05 -14.60
CA LEU A 27 -5.53 -1.58 -14.70
C LEU A 27 -4.88 -1.12 -16.02
N GLU A 28 -4.75 -1.98 -17.04
CA GLU A 28 -3.98 -1.68 -18.26
C GLU A 28 -4.43 -0.41 -19.01
N ASN A 29 -5.70 -0.01 -18.85
CA ASN A 29 -6.31 1.17 -19.48
C ASN A 29 -6.61 2.29 -18.46
N ASP A 30 -6.04 2.21 -17.25
CA ASP A 30 -6.29 3.13 -16.15
C ASP A 30 -4.96 3.57 -15.50
N ASP A 31 -4.57 4.82 -15.71
CA ASP A 31 -3.34 5.39 -15.18
C ASP A 31 -3.48 5.92 -13.74
N GLY A 32 -4.60 5.61 -13.07
CA GLY A 32 -4.90 6.05 -11.72
C GLY A 32 -3.79 5.77 -10.72
N LEU A 33 -3.46 6.77 -9.90
CA LEU A 33 -2.40 6.66 -8.90
C LEU A 33 -2.80 5.68 -7.79
N ILE A 34 -1.87 4.80 -7.42
CA ILE A 34 -2.05 3.72 -6.46
C ILE A 34 -1.29 4.06 -5.18
N TYR A 35 -2.01 4.21 -4.06
CA TYR A 35 -1.38 4.29 -2.74
C TYR A 35 -0.94 2.90 -2.28
N ASN A 36 0.27 2.80 -1.75
CA ASN A 36 0.86 1.55 -1.29
C ASN A 36 1.77 1.77 -0.06
N ASN A 37 2.11 0.69 0.64
CA ASN A 37 3.22 0.69 1.59
C ASN A 37 4.47 0.15 0.89
N ALA A 38 5.49 0.98 0.63
CA ALA A 38 6.67 0.49 -0.10
C ALA A 38 7.48 -0.60 0.64
N ASP A 39 7.24 -0.79 1.93
CA ASP A 39 7.93 -1.80 2.73
C ASP A 39 7.21 -3.18 2.70
N ASP A 40 5.99 -3.28 2.13
CA ASP A 40 5.25 -4.55 1.96
C ASP A 40 5.62 -5.33 0.68
N GLY A 41 6.67 -4.93 -0.03
CA GLY A 41 7.08 -5.51 -1.31
C GLY A 41 6.39 -4.91 -2.55
N SER A 42 5.31 -4.15 -2.40
CA SER A 42 4.58 -3.54 -3.53
C SER A 42 5.44 -2.60 -4.38
N ALA A 43 6.48 -1.97 -3.81
CA ALA A 43 7.38 -1.09 -4.56
C ALA A 43 8.07 -1.79 -5.75
N PHE A 44 8.25 -3.11 -5.71
CA PHE A 44 8.80 -3.88 -6.84
C PHE A 44 7.85 -3.94 -8.05
N ALA A 45 6.56 -3.73 -7.85
CA ALA A 45 5.58 -3.74 -8.94
C ALA A 45 5.71 -2.54 -9.88
N TYR A 46 6.29 -1.42 -9.44
CA TYR A 46 6.57 -0.26 -10.29
C TYR A 46 7.53 -0.62 -11.44
N PRO A 47 8.79 -1.03 -11.19
CA PRO A 47 9.72 -1.36 -12.27
C PRO A 47 9.39 -2.67 -13.03
N LEU A 48 8.60 -3.58 -12.45
CA LEU A 48 8.32 -4.89 -13.07
C LEU A 48 7.04 -4.91 -13.89
N TYR A 49 6.02 -4.15 -13.49
CA TYR A 49 4.68 -4.20 -14.07
C TYR A 49 4.09 -2.81 -14.40
N ASP A 50 4.89 -1.75 -14.27
CA ASP A 50 4.52 -0.37 -14.59
C ASP A 50 3.31 0.16 -13.81
N LEU A 51 3.04 -0.40 -12.62
CA LEU A 51 1.98 0.10 -11.75
C LEU A 51 2.30 1.52 -11.27
N ASN A 52 1.39 2.47 -11.46
CA ASN A 52 1.59 3.86 -11.05
C ASN A 52 1.48 4.03 -9.52
N LEU A 53 2.55 3.70 -8.79
CA LEU A 53 2.59 3.75 -7.33
C LEU A 53 2.95 5.14 -6.80
N LEU A 54 2.35 5.51 -5.66
CA LEU A 54 2.74 6.68 -4.87
C LEU A 54 4.12 6.47 -4.24
N TYR A 55 4.34 5.32 -3.59
CA TYR A 55 5.63 4.97 -3.00
C TYR A 55 6.36 3.95 -3.89
N ARG A 56 7.17 4.47 -4.82
CA ARG A 56 7.91 3.69 -5.83
C ARG A 56 9.21 3.05 -5.31
N ARG A 57 9.62 3.37 -4.08
CA ARG A 57 10.86 2.89 -3.44
C ARG A 57 10.65 2.79 -1.93
N SER A 58 11.22 1.76 -1.32
CA SER A 58 11.26 1.59 0.14
C SER A 58 12.08 2.69 0.82
N ALA A 59 11.91 2.82 2.13
CA ALA A 59 12.60 3.83 2.94
C ALA A 59 12.31 5.29 2.54
N ALA A 60 11.13 5.57 1.98
CA ALA A 60 10.69 6.94 1.64
C ALA A 60 10.78 7.90 2.86
N GLU A 61 10.56 7.37 4.06
CA GLU A 61 10.70 8.11 5.32
C GLU A 61 12.16 8.54 5.61
N MET A 62 13.13 7.68 5.29
CA MET A 62 14.56 7.92 5.58
C MET A 62 15.20 8.92 4.61
N LEU A 63 14.57 9.15 3.46
CA LEU A 63 15.07 10.08 2.45
C LEU A 63 14.76 11.55 2.79
N GLY A 64 14.06 11.81 3.91
CA GLY A 64 13.86 13.16 4.46
C GLY A 64 12.99 14.10 3.63
N ASN A 65 12.33 13.58 2.60
CA ASN A 65 11.59 14.35 1.59
C ASN A 65 10.09 14.04 1.57
N GLU A 66 9.57 13.36 2.59
CA GLU A 66 8.14 13.10 2.66
C GLU A 66 7.37 14.39 2.98
N THR A 67 6.27 14.62 2.25
CA THR A 67 5.38 15.76 2.50
C THR A 67 4.50 15.51 3.73
N CYS A 68 4.06 16.58 4.39
CA CYS A 68 3.08 16.47 5.49
C CYS A 68 1.79 15.75 5.04
N ASP A 69 1.41 15.92 3.77
CA ASP A 69 0.25 15.24 3.17
C ASP A 69 0.47 13.72 3.11
N ASN A 70 1.64 13.26 2.64
CA ASN A 70 1.96 11.83 2.61
C ASN A 70 2.03 11.22 4.01
N GLN A 71 2.61 11.95 4.98
CA GLN A 71 2.59 11.54 6.39
C GLN A 71 1.16 11.42 6.94
N THR A 72 0.27 12.35 6.58
CA THR A 72 -1.15 12.31 6.99
C THR A 72 -1.83 11.05 6.45
N LEU A 73 -1.58 10.69 5.19
CA LEU A 73 -2.11 9.44 4.62
C LEU A 73 -1.56 8.22 5.37
N ARG A 74 -0.24 8.14 5.60
CA ARG A 74 0.38 7.01 6.30
C ARG A 74 -0.26 6.73 7.66
N LEU A 75 -0.63 7.77 8.40
CA LEU A 75 -1.13 7.65 9.76
C LEU A 75 -2.66 7.51 9.84
N HIS A 76 -3.40 7.97 8.82
CA HIS A 76 -4.85 8.17 8.94
C HIS A 76 -5.67 7.69 7.74
N LEU A 77 -5.08 6.97 6.77
CA LEU A 77 -5.80 6.48 5.59
C LEU A 77 -7.05 5.66 5.95
N ASP A 78 -7.06 4.89 7.04
CA ASP A 78 -8.23 4.16 7.54
C ASP A 78 -9.47 5.03 7.78
N LYS A 79 -9.27 6.34 7.94
CA LYS A 79 -10.32 7.35 8.16
C LYS A 79 -10.72 8.08 6.89
N LEU A 80 -10.41 7.55 5.70
CA LEU A 80 -10.69 8.20 4.41
C LEU A 80 -12.13 8.67 4.24
N ALA A 81 -13.13 7.98 4.81
CA ALA A 81 -14.53 8.41 4.72
C ALA A 81 -14.88 9.61 5.63
N THR A 82 -14.14 9.88 6.70
CA THR A 82 -14.53 10.84 7.75
C THR A 82 -13.49 11.93 8.04
N ASN A 83 -12.22 11.70 7.72
CA ASN A 83 -11.15 12.67 7.90
C ASN A 83 -11.01 13.56 6.65
N ARG A 84 -11.41 14.84 6.78
CA ARG A 84 -11.38 15.81 5.68
C ARG A 84 -9.99 16.07 5.11
N ASP A 85 -8.94 15.99 5.93
CA ASP A 85 -7.58 16.16 5.43
C ASP A 85 -7.18 14.98 4.54
N VAL A 86 -7.48 13.75 4.97
CA VAL A 86 -7.27 12.55 4.15
C VAL A 86 -8.06 12.64 2.85
N GLN A 87 -9.34 12.98 2.91
CA GLN A 87 -10.18 13.16 1.71
C GLN A 87 -9.61 14.20 0.74
N ARG A 88 -9.19 15.36 1.26
CA ARG A 88 -8.57 16.43 0.46
C ARG A 88 -7.31 15.92 -0.22
N ILE A 89 -6.40 15.32 0.53
CA ILE A 89 -5.12 14.84 0.02
C ILE A 89 -5.32 13.77 -1.05
N LEU A 90 -6.21 12.80 -0.82
CA LEU A 90 -6.55 11.76 -1.81
C LEU A 90 -7.04 12.38 -3.13
N LYS A 91 -7.97 13.35 -3.05
CA LYS A 91 -8.52 14.06 -4.21
C LYS A 91 -7.47 14.89 -4.95
N GLU A 92 -6.68 15.68 -4.23
CA GLU A 92 -5.67 16.59 -4.81
C GLU A 92 -4.53 15.82 -5.48
N ASN A 93 -4.16 14.65 -4.95
CA ASN A 93 -3.13 13.80 -5.54
C ASN A 93 -3.68 12.83 -6.60
N GLY A 94 -5.00 12.81 -6.83
CA GLY A 94 -5.60 11.90 -7.81
C GLY A 94 -5.43 10.42 -7.46
N ILE A 95 -5.32 10.08 -6.17
CA ILE A 95 -5.15 8.70 -5.72
C ILE A 95 -6.46 7.95 -5.97
N LYS A 96 -6.43 6.91 -6.79
CA LYS A 96 -7.64 6.17 -7.17
C LYS A 96 -7.73 4.81 -6.51
N TYR A 97 -6.58 4.20 -6.26
CA TYR A 97 -6.48 2.83 -5.77
C TYR A 97 -5.61 2.72 -4.53
N ILE A 98 -5.84 1.66 -3.76
CA ILE A 98 -4.96 1.22 -2.67
C ILE A 98 -4.54 -0.21 -2.95
N LEU A 99 -3.23 -0.46 -3.00
CA LEU A 99 -2.63 -1.77 -3.07
C LEU A 99 -1.99 -2.10 -1.72
N ASN A 100 -2.41 -3.20 -1.10
CA ASN A 100 -1.88 -3.70 0.16
C ASN A 100 -1.55 -5.18 -0.02
N LEU A 101 -0.28 -5.55 0.08
CA LEU A 101 0.14 -6.95 -0.07
C LEU A 101 0.12 -7.73 1.26
N ASP A 102 -0.04 -7.02 2.38
CA ASP A 102 0.22 -7.50 3.73
C ASP A 102 -0.99 -7.31 4.67
N TYR A 103 -2.22 -7.31 4.14
CA TYR A 103 -3.37 -6.92 4.97
C TYR A 103 -3.66 -7.92 6.08
N GLY A 104 -3.98 -7.37 7.25
CA GLY A 104 -4.18 -8.16 8.47
C GLY A 104 -2.88 -8.76 9.01
N GLY A 105 -1.74 -8.42 8.41
CA GLY A 105 -0.44 -8.89 8.81
C GLY A 105 -0.07 -8.51 10.24
N GLU A 106 0.21 -9.50 11.08
CA GLU A 106 0.80 -9.27 12.39
C GLU A 106 2.27 -8.86 12.22
N ILE A 107 2.75 -7.93 13.05
CA ILE A 107 4.19 -7.65 13.14
C ILE A 107 4.83 -8.90 13.76
N ASN A 108 5.51 -9.71 12.97
CA ASN A 108 6.33 -10.80 13.49
C ASN A 108 7.78 -10.64 13.00
N ASP A 109 8.71 -11.22 13.74
CA ASP A 109 10.16 -11.15 13.46
C ASP A 109 10.54 -11.78 12.09
N GLU A 110 9.59 -12.44 11.42
CA GLU A 110 9.74 -13.12 10.13
C GLU A 110 9.42 -12.20 8.94
N ARG A 111 8.60 -11.15 9.15
CA ARG A 111 8.26 -10.17 8.12
C ARG A 111 9.43 -9.22 7.92
N CYS A 112 10.18 -9.49 6.86
CA CYS A 112 11.24 -8.62 6.36
C CYS A 112 10.62 -7.35 5.78
N TYR A 113 10.08 -6.48 6.62
CA TYR A 113 10.21 -5.08 6.27
C TYR A 113 11.71 -4.75 6.25
N TYR A 114 12.17 -3.91 5.32
CA TYR A 114 13.50 -3.29 5.50
C TYR A 114 13.58 -2.81 6.96
N GLY A 115 14.69 -3.06 7.67
CA GLY A 115 14.82 -2.94 9.15
C GLY A 115 14.55 -1.56 9.78
N TYR A 116 13.76 -0.72 9.12
CA TYR A 116 13.25 0.60 9.42
C TYR A 116 11.73 0.66 9.50
N TYR A 117 10.98 -0.35 9.05
CA TYR A 117 9.52 -0.33 9.18
C TYR A 117 9.11 -0.31 10.64
N THR A 118 8.16 0.54 10.93
CA THR A 118 7.49 0.62 12.21
C THR A 118 6.00 0.62 11.91
N TRP A 119 5.26 -0.31 12.49
CA TRP A 119 3.82 -0.41 12.26
C TRP A 119 3.09 0.91 12.51
N ASP A 120 3.48 1.62 13.58
CA ASP A 120 2.89 2.92 13.95
C ASP A 120 3.06 3.98 12.86
N LYS A 121 4.07 3.83 11.99
CA LYS A 121 4.33 4.73 10.87
C LYS A 121 3.48 4.39 9.65
N TRP A 122 2.84 3.24 9.60
CA TRP A 122 1.93 2.82 8.52
C TRP A 122 0.53 2.51 9.05
N GLN A 123 0.18 3.05 10.21
CA GLN A 123 -1.07 2.79 10.93
C GLN A 123 -2.30 2.91 10.02
N GLY A 124 -2.34 3.91 9.14
CA GLY A 124 -3.47 4.17 8.25
C GLY A 124 -3.78 2.98 7.34
N ILE A 125 -2.81 2.53 6.54
CA ILE A 125 -3.01 1.39 5.64
C ILE A 125 -3.14 0.06 6.41
N ASN A 126 -2.41 -0.10 7.51
CA ASN A 126 -2.47 -1.29 8.36
C ASN A 126 -3.83 -1.47 9.07
N SER A 127 -4.57 -0.37 9.27
CA SER A 127 -5.86 -0.39 9.97
C SER A 127 -7.07 -0.50 9.04
N ILE A 128 -6.85 -0.48 7.71
CA ILE A 128 -7.90 -0.70 6.73
C ILE A 128 -8.47 -2.12 6.87
N LYS A 129 -9.78 -2.24 6.68
CA LYS A 129 -10.52 -3.49 6.59
C LYS A 129 -11.33 -3.50 5.29
N ASP A 130 -11.74 -4.67 4.82
CA ASP A 130 -12.69 -4.78 3.69
C ASP A 130 -14.00 -4.02 3.96
N SER A 131 -14.36 -3.85 5.23
CA SER A 131 -15.52 -3.08 5.67
C SER A 131 -15.23 -1.58 5.88
N THR A 132 -14.02 -1.08 5.59
CA THR A 132 -13.69 0.33 5.74
C THR A 132 -14.56 1.16 4.79
N PRO A 133 -15.38 2.10 5.31
CA PRO A 133 -16.23 2.92 4.46
C PRO A 133 -15.42 3.70 3.43
N GLY A 134 -15.95 3.79 2.21
CA GLY A 134 -15.30 4.44 1.08
C GLY A 134 -14.26 3.63 0.34
N LEU A 135 -14.14 2.33 0.66
CA LEU A 135 -13.39 1.37 -0.15
C LEU A 135 -14.32 0.38 -0.83
N LYS A 136 -13.99 0.08 -2.09
CA LYS A 136 -14.57 -1.00 -2.86
C LYS A 136 -13.47 -2.00 -3.19
N LEU A 137 -13.60 -3.22 -2.67
CA LEU A 137 -12.67 -4.30 -2.98
C LEU A 137 -12.81 -4.71 -4.45
N LEU A 138 -11.72 -4.63 -5.21
CA LEU A 138 -11.67 -5.02 -6.62
C LEU A 138 -11.05 -6.41 -6.81
N MET A 139 -10.01 -6.71 -6.06
CA MET A 139 -9.29 -7.99 -6.13
C MET A 139 -8.76 -8.36 -4.76
N SER A 140 -8.83 -9.64 -4.42
CA SER A 140 -8.17 -10.21 -3.24
C SER A 140 -7.63 -11.61 -3.53
N GLU A 141 -6.51 -11.93 -2.88
CA GLU A 141 -5.93 -13.28 -2.83
C GLU A 141 -5.14 -13.38 -1.52
N ASP A 142 -5.49 -14.34 -0.65
CA ASP A 142 -4.91 -14.48 0.69
C ASP A 142 -4.81 -13.13 1.44
N ASP A 143 -3.60 -12.63 1.67
CA ASP A 143 -3.33 -11.37 2.34
C ASP A 143 -3.15 -10.13 1.43
N MET A 144 -3.35 -10.30 0.13
CA MET A 144 -3.21 -9.23 -0.86
C MET A 144 -4.57 -8.66 -1.27
N ARG A 145 -4.67 -7.33 -1.34
CA ARG A 145 -5.89 -6.61 -1.73
C ARG A 145 -5.60 -5.43 -2.65
N LEU A 146 -6.49 -5.25 -3.61
CA LEU A 146 -6.65 -4.04 -4.41
C LEU A 146 -8.01 -3.42 -4.11
N TYR A 147 -8.02 -2.16 -3.66
CA TYR A 147 -9.24 -1.38 -3.46
C TYR A 147 -9.31 -0.23 -4.44
N GLU A 148 -10.53 0.13 -4.85
CA GLU A 148 -10.88 1.41 -5.43
C GLU A 148 -11.42 2.34 -4.33
N ILE A 149 -11.03 3.62 -4.38
CA ILE A 149 -11.54 4.65 -3.48
C ILE A 149 -12.86 5.20 -4.03
N ASP A 150 -13.95 4.99 -3.30
CA ASP A 150 -15.26 5.54 -3.65
C ASP A 150 -15.44 6.94 -3.09
N TYR A 151 -15.00 7.94 -3.87
CA TYR A 151 -15.15 9.35 -3.53
C TYR A 151 -16.60 9.83 -3.35
N SER A 152 -17.58 9.11 -3.91
CA SER A 152 -18.99 9.48 -3.78
C SER A 152 -19.55 9.19 -2.37
N SER A 153 -18.86 8.32 -1.62
CA SER A 153 -19.22 7.95 -0.24
C SER A 153 -18.66 8.91 0.82
N PHE A 154 -17.81 9.87 0.43
CA PHE A 154 -17.15 10.78 1.37
C PHE A 154 -18.14 11.82 1.89
N SER A 155 -18.20 12.00 3.21
CA SER A 155 -19.04 13.00 3.90
C SER A 155 -18.30 14.30 4.20
#